data_AF-A0A8J1JRP9-F1
#
_entry.id   AF-A0A8J1JRP9-F1
#
_cell.length_a   1.000
_cell.length_b   1.000
_cell.length_c   1.000
_cell.angle_alpha   90.00
_cell.angle_beta   90.00
_cell.angle_gamma   90.00
#
_symmetry.space_group_name_H-M   'P 1'
#
loop_
_entity.id
_entity.type
_entity.pdbx_description
1 polymer ?
#
loop_
_entity_poly.entity_id
_entity_poly.type
_entity_poly.pdbx_seq_one_letter_code
_entity_poly.pdbx_strand_id
1 'polypeptide(L)'
;MLLQTFRRNSTALRCKNRLQSKFSRCSKHGSLRTITSDYPSSTNIHNHVQLLGSLYPRDDYTNVTSKILSKVGKNLHNQKYHPLWLIKERIKDHFYKEYVGRFGNPLFSVFDNLSPVVTTEQNFDRLLIPLDHPSRKKGDNYYLNRYHMLRAHTSAHQWDLMNSGLDAFLAVGDVYRRDEIDRSHYPAFHQMEGVCLFSNHTLFAEVECKDSCHLFENGFRTTNKQESHTLEAVKLVEFRLKQTLSKLIAHLFGEGLEIRWVDCYFPFTHPSFEMEIKFQGEWMEVLGCGVMEQQIVNSAGAHNKIGWAFGLGLERLAMILYGIPDIRLFWSENELFLKQFQVADINQQITFQPLSKYPCLTNDISFWLPEEGYSENDFYDLVRSIGGDLVEKVTLVDQFKHPKTQKTSHCYRIVYRHMERTLSQMEINVLHKNIEQSAVQELGVEGRF
;
A
#
# COMPACT_ATOMS: atom_id res chain seq x y z
N MET A 1 26.50 7.52 -69.04
CA MET A 1 25.61 8.43 -69.81
C MET A 1 24.52 8.89 -68.85
N LEU A 2 24.73 10.06 -68.24
CA LEU A 2 24.04 11.35 -68.51
C LEU A 2 22.66 11.40 -67.80
N LEU A 3 22.53 12.01 -66.62
CA LEU A 3 22.42 13.46 -66.29
C LEU A 3 21.06 14.07 -66.65
N GLN A 4 20.31 14.53 -65.63
CA GLN A 4 20.00 15.95 -65.32
C GLN A 4 18.84 16.01 -64.31
N THR A 5 19.06 16.37 -63.03
CA THR A 5 19.08 17.73 -62.42
C THR A 5 17.84 18.60 -62.63
N PHE A 6 17.19 18.95 -61.52
CA PHE A 6 16.87 20.36 -61.23
C PHE A 6 17.17 20.69 -59.75
N ARG A 7 18.14 21.60 -59.59
CA ARG A 7 18.48 22.38 -58.37
C ARG A 7 17.72 23.71 -58.42
N ARG A 8 17.43 24.29 -57.24
CA ARG A 8 17.56 25.74 -56.89
C ARG A 8 17.31 25.87 -55.37
N ASN A 9 18.33 26.08 -54.53
CA ASN A 9 18.93 27.37 -54.08
C ASN A 9 17.88 28.38 -53.57
N SER A 10 17.77 28.59 -52.25
CA SER A 10 18.55 29.49 -51.36
C SER A 10 18.00 30.91 -51.31
N THR A 11 17.58 31.40 -50.13
CA THR A 11 18.12 32.61 -49.47
C THR A 11 17.38 32.91 -48.17
N ALA A 12 18.16 33.18 -47.12
CA ALA A 12 17.73 33.73 -45.85
C ALA A 12 17.40 35.23 -45.98
N LEU A 13 16.39 35.70 -45.24
CA LEU A 13 16.29 37.10 -44.84
C LEU A 13 15.93 37.22 -43.35
N ARG A 14 16.92 37.67 -42.58
CA ARG A 14 16.79 38.29 -41.26
C ARG A 14 15.95 39.57 -41.38
N CYS A 15 14.97 39.75 -40.51
CA CYS A 15 14.40 41.06 -40.24
C CYS A 15 14.73 41.47 -38.79
N LYS A 16 15.57 42.50 -38.67
CA LYS A 16 15.87 43.24 -37.44
C LYS A 16 14.75 44.26 -37.26
N ASN A 17 14.24 44.44 -36.04
CA ASN A 17 13.69 45.72 -35.63
C ASN A 17 14.34 46.18 -34.33
N ARG A 18 14.93 47.36 -34.42
CA ARG A 18 15.65 48.12 -33.39
C ARG A 18 14.97 49.49 -33.38
N LEU A 19 14.46 49.92 -32.24
CA LEU A 19 14.06 51.32 -32.01
C LEU A 19 14.85 51.84 -30.81
N GLN A 20 15.67 52.85 -31.09
CA GLN A 20 16.47 53.59 -30.12
C GLN A 20 15.73 54.84 -29.65
N SER A 21 15.70 54.97 -28.31
CA SER A 21 16.17 56.13 -27.52
C SER A 21 15.37 57.43 -27.47
N LYS A 22 15.14 57.89 -26.23
CA LYS A 22 15.38 59.28 -25.80
C LYS A 22 15.83 59.30 -24.34
N PHE A 23 16.98 59.91 -24.12
CA PHE A 23 17.57 60.24 -22.81
C PHE A 23 16.93 61.53 -22.27
N SER A 24 16.74 61.59 -20.95
CA SER A 24 16.73 62.84 -20.19
C SER A 24 17.33 62.59 -18.80
N ARG A 25 18.47 63.23 -18.53
CA ARG A 25 19.16 63.27 -17.24
C ARG A 25 18.34 64.07 -16.22
N CYS A 26 18.27 63.60 -14.99
CA CYS A 26 18.35 64.47 -13.83
C CYS A 26 18.95 63.71 -12.63
N SER A 27 20.03 64.25 -12.09
CA SER A 27 20.72 63.81 -10.88
C SER A 27 20.10 64.53 -9.67
N LYS A 28 19.92 63.85 -8.54
CA LYS A 28 20.25 64.37 -7.19
C LYS A 28 20.10 63.31 -6.09
N HIS A 29 21.20 63.14 -5.36
CA HIS A 29 21.43 62.75 -3.97
C HIS A 29 20.38 61.99 -3.14
N GLY A 30 20.81 60.83 -2.62
CA GLY A 30 21.08 60.66 -1.19
C GLY A 30 19.97 60.07 -0.32
N SER A 31 20.13 58.81 0.07
CA SER A 31 19.94 58.30 1.45
C SER A 31 20.13 56.78 1.46
N LEU A 32 21.18 56.32 2.14
CA LEU A 32 21.31 54.93 2.57
C LEU A 32 20.22 54.64 3.59
N ARG A 33 19.24 53.81 3.23
CA ARG A 33 18.37 53.13 4.20
C ARG A 33 18.52 51.64 4.01
N THR A 34 19.05 51.03 5.06
CA THR A 34 19.18 49.61 5.33
C THR A 34 17.84 48.91 5.07
N ILE A 35 17.79 48.02 4.09
CA ILE A 35 16.67 47.10 3.92
C ILE A 35 16.94 45.94 4.87
N THR A 36 16.26 45.95 6.01
CA THR A 36 16.18 44.82 6.92
C THR A 36 15.55 43.65 6.18
N SER A 37 16.24 42.50 6.20
CA SER A 37 15.71 41.25 5.69
C SER A 37 14.56 40.79 6.59
N ASP A 38 13.33 40.94 6.10
CA ASP A 38 12.18 40.26 6.70
C ASP A 38 12.29 38.77 6.35
N TYR A 39 13.03 38.04 7.19
CA TYR A 39 12.85 36.60 7.31
C TYR A 39 11.40 36.37 7.78
N PRO A 40 10.58 35.58 7.06
CA PRO A 40 9.32 35.16 7.63
C PRO A 40 9.62 34.29 8.84
N SER A 41 9.17 34.77 10.00
CA SER A 41 9.22 34.10 11.29
C SER A 41 8.75 32.65 11.18
N SER A 42 9.58 31.74 11.72
CA SER A 42 9.42 30.29 11.74
C SER A 42 8.32 29.79 12.70
N THR A 43 7.10 30.33 12.62
CA THR A 43 6.06 30.11 13.64
C THR A 43 4.86 29.24 13.21
N ASN A 44 4.92 28.49 12.10
CA ASN A 44 3.73 27.71 11.65
C ASN A 44 3.96 26.25 11.23
N ILE A 45 5.13 25.66 11.46
CA ILE A 45 5.43 24.27 11.02
C ILE A 45 4.72 23.22 11.90
N HIS A 46 4.29 23.55 13.13
CA HIS A 46 3.69 22.57 14.04
C HIS A 46 2.20 22.25 13.80
N ASN A 47 1.46 23.08 13.06
CA ASN A 47 0.01 22.90 12.90
C ASN A 47 -0.39 22.09 11.66
N HIS A 48 0.55 21.74 10.78
CA HIS A 48 0.26 21.01 9.55
C HIS A 48 1.22 19.84 9.36
N VAL A 49 0.73 18.77 8.73
CA VAL A 49 1.56 17.75 8.10
C VAL A 49 1.79 18.18 6.65
N GLN A 50 3.04 18.32 6.23
CA GLN A 50 3.39 18.57 4.84
C GLN A 50 3.77 17.25 4.16
N LEU A 51 3.09 16.92 3.06
CA LEU A 51 3.35 15.70 2.30
C LEU A 51 3.06 15.90 0.82
N LEU A 52 4.02 15.52 -0.04
CA LEU A 52 3.92 15.62 -1.51
C LEU A 52 3.52 17.01 -2.04
N GLY A 53 3.97 18.08 -1.38
CA GLY A 53 3.68 19.47 -1.77
C GLY A 53 2.35 20.02 -1.23
N SER A 54 1.53 19.19 -0.57
CA SER A 54 0.28 19.59 0.07
C SER A 54 0.45 19.79 1.58
N LEU A 55 -0.39 20.64 2.16
CA LEU A 55 -0.48 20.89 3.60
C LEU A 55 -1.78 20.32 4.15
N TYR A 56 -1.68 19.51 5.20
CA TYR A 56 -2.82 18.90 5.88
C TYR A 56 -2.87 19.42 7.33
N PRO A 57 -3.90 20.17 7.74
CA PRO A 57 -3.97 20.67 9.11
C PRO A 57 -4.08 19.48 10.09
N ARG A 58 -3.34 19.55 11.20
CA ARG A 58 -3.42 18.55 12.27
C ARG A 58 -4.70 18.72 13.07
N ASP A 59 -5.24 17.62 13.55
CA ASP A 59 -6.41 17.56 14.43
C ASP A 59 -6.34 16.34 15.38
N ASP A 60 -7.43 16.06 16.10
CA ASP A 60 -7.53 14.96 17.05
C ASP A 60 -7.37 13.55 16.43
N TYR A 61 -7.43 13.42 15.10
CA TYR A 61 -7.19 12.15 14.40
C TYR A 61 -5.72 11.97 14.01
N THR A 62 -4.93 13.03 13.98
CA THR A 62 -3.58 12.99 13.40
C THR A 62 -2.63 12.11 14.22
N ASN A 63 -2.15 11.02 13.64
CA ASN A 63 -1.25 10.06 14.29
C ASN A 63 -0.05 9.63 13.42
N VAL A 64 0.11 10.21 12.24
CA VAL A 64 1.30 9.97 11.40
C VAL A 64 2.59 10.41 12.11
N THR A 65 3.62 9.57 12.02
CA THR A 65 4.97 9.89 12.53
C THR A 65 5.90 10.28 11.38
N SER A 66 6.95 11.06 11.67
CA SER A 66 7.96 11.43 10.67
C SER A 66 8.62 10.20 10.03
N LYS A 67 8.77 9.11 10.80
CA LYS A 67 9.32 7.84 10.30
C LYS A 67 8.41 7.23 9.23
N ILE A 68 7.10 7.22 9.44
CA ILE A 68 6.14 6.72 8.45
C ILE A 68 6.09 7.62 7.21
N LEU A 69 6.06 8.94 7.40
CA LEU A 69 6.10 9.89 6.29
C LEU A 69 7.37 9.74 5.44
N SER A 70 8.51 9.36 6.02
CA SER A 70 9.75 9.10 5.28
C SER A 70 9.71 7.89 4.33
N LYS A 71 8.70 7.01 4.49
CA LYS A 71 8.49 5.84 3.62
C LYS A 71 7.62 6.18 2.39
N VAL A 72 6.84 7.26 2.46
CA VAL A 72 6.00 7.72 1.34
C VAL A 72 6.89 8.13 0.16
N GLY A 73 6.54 7.61 -1.03
CA GLY A 73 7.25 7.89 -2.27
C GLY A 73 8.50 7.04 -2.50
N LYS A 74 8.84 6.11 -1.60
CA LYS A 74 9.90 5.12 -1.85
C LYS A 74 9.54 4.15 -2.98
N ASN A 75 8.25 3.86 -3.16
CA ASN A 75 7.68 3.12 -4.29
C ASN A 75 8.50 1.88 -4.69
N LEU A 76 8.75 0.98 -3.73
CA LEU A 76 9.61 -0.18 -3.94
C LEU A 76 9.08 -1.12 -5.04
N HIS A 77 7.76 -1.14 -5.25
CA HIS A 77 7.08 -1.82 -6.35
C HIS A 77 7.44 -1.26 -7.74
N ASN A 78 8.04 -0.07 -7.81
CA ASN A 78 8.50 0.59 -9.04
C ASN A 78 10.04 0.66 -9.15
N GLN A 79 10.77 0.21 -8.13
CA GLN A 79 12.22 0.14 -8.16
C GLN A 79 12.66 -1.08 -8.98
N LYS A 80 13.30 -0.85 -10.13
CA LYS A 80 13.77 -1.92 -11.02
C LYS A 80 14.66 -2.92 -10.25
N TYR A 81 14.45 -4.21 -10.49
CA TYR A 81 15.11 -5.34 -9.82
C TYR A 81 14.77 -5.53 -8.34
N HIS A 82 13.92 -4.69 -7.75
CA HIS A 82 13.41 -4.98 -6.42
C HIS A 82 12.51 -6.23 -6.45
N PRO A 83 12.50 -7.10 -5.43
CA PRO A 83 11.64 -8.30 -5.41
C PRO A 83 10.15 -7.99 -5.63
N LEU A 84 9.65 -6.89 -5.06
CA LEU A 84 8.25 -6.48 -5.22
C LEU A 84 7.97 -5.98 -6.64
N TRP A 85 8.94 -5.31 -7.27
CA TRP A 85 8.85 -4.94 -8.68
C TRP A 85 8.83 -6.19 -9.58
N LEU A 86 9.67 -7.20 -9.29
CA LEU A 86 9.67 -8.46 -10.05
C LEU A 86 8.31 -9.14 -10.02
N ILE A 87 7.70 -9.29 -8.84
CA ILE A 87 6.37 -9.88 -8.72
C ILE A 87 5.32 -9.04 -9.47
N LYS A 88 5.34 -7.72 -9.29
CA LYS A 88 4.45 -6.81 -10.04
C LYS A 88 4.56 -7.04 -11.55
N GLU A 89 5.77 -7.10 -12.09
CA GLU A 89 6.01 -7.29 -13.52
C GLU A 89 5.58 -8.68 -14.00
N ARG A 90 5.81 -9.74 -13.22
CA ARG A 90 5.33 -11.10 -13.56
C ARG A 90 3.80 -11.18 -13.57
N ILE A 91 3.13 -10.59 -12.58
CA ILE A 91 1.66 -10.54 -12.55
C ILE A 91 1.15 -9.74 -13.76
N LYS A 92 1.73 -8.57 -14.03
CA LYS A 92 1.37 -7.74 -15.19
C LYS A 92 1.55 -8.51 -16.51
N ASP A 93 2.68 -9.18 -16.68
CA ASP A 93 2.98 -10.01 -17.86
C ASP A 93 1.97 -11.16 -18.02
N HIS A 94 1.59 -11.83 -16.94
CA HIS A 94 0.53 -12.84 -16.93
C HIS A 94 -0.81 -12.26 -17.41
N PHE A 95 -1.24 -11.13 -16.85
CA PHE A 95 -2.50 -10.50 -17.25
C PHE A 95 -2.48 -10.02 -18.71
N TYR A 96 -1.35 -9.50 -19.19
CA TYR A 96 -1.21 -9.03 -20.57
C TYR A 96 -1.21 -10.18 -21.59
N LYS A 97 -0.75 -11.38 -21.21
CA LYS A 97 -0.73 -12.56 -22.07
C LYS A 97 -2.07 -13.30 -22.08
N GLU A 98 -2.69 -13.48 -20.91
CA GLU A 98 -3.93 -14.27 -20.77
C GLU A 98 -5.18 -13.46 -21.13
N TYR A 99 -5.20 -12.15 -20.86
CA TYR A 99 -6.40 -11.31 -21.02
C TYR A 99 -6.19 -10.27 -22.11
N VAL A 100 -6.39 -10.72 -23.34
CA VAL A 100 -6.21 -9.91 -24.54
C VAL A 100 -7.57 -9.50 -25.11
N GLY A 101 -7.75 -8.21 -25.38
CA GLY A 101 -8.94 -7.69 -26.05
C GLY A 101 -9.03 -8.15 -27.50
N ARG A 102 -10.17 -7.88 -28.15
CA ARG A 102 -10.46 -8.33 -29.54
C ARG A 102 -9.40 -7.95 -30.58
N PHE A 103 -8.68 -6.86 -30.36
CA PHE A 103 -7.66 -6.33 -31.27
C PHE A 103 -6.22 -6.68 -30.87
N GLY A 104 -6.01 -7.62 -29.94
CA GLY A 104 -4.66 -8.02 -29.52
C GLY A 104 -4.04 -7.15 -28.41
N ASN A 105 -4.74 -6.10 -27.96
CA ASN A 105 -4.26 -5.22 -26.89
C ASN A 105 -4.55 -5.82 -25.50
N PRO A 106 -3.67 -5.63 -24.50
CA PRO A 106 -3.96 -6.02 -23.13
C PRO A 106 -5.25 -5.40 -22.62
N LEU A 107 -6.09 -6.20 -21.95
CA LEU A 107 -7.38 -5.76 -21.42
C LEU A 107 -7.21 -4.88 -20.17
N PHE A 108 -6.25 -5.20 -19.30
CA PHE A 108 -6.07 -4.55 -18.00
C PHE A 108 -5.18 -3.31 -18.10
N SER A 109 -5.72 -2.15 -17.72
CA SER A 109 -4.91 -0.94 -17.51
C SER A 109 -4.18 -1.00 -16.17
N VAL A 110 -2.94 -0.53 -16.09
CA VAL A 110 -2.12 -0.62 -14.86
C VAL A 110 -1.87 0.75 -14.26
N PHE A 111 -2.17 0.89 -12.97
CA PHE A 111 -1.97 2.11 -12.17
C PHE A 111 -1.03 1.81 -11.00
N ASP A 112 0.25 2.13 -11.13
CA ASP A 112 1.26 1.84 -10.10
C ASP A 112 1.90 3.09 -9.47
N ASN A 113 1.33 4.28 -9.72
CA ASN A 113 1.87 5.55 -9.24
C ASN A 113 0.79 6.49 -8.66
N LEU A 114 -0.28 5.92 -8.11
CA LEU A 114 -1.32 6.67 -7.41
C LEU A 114 -0.80 7.13 -6.04
N SER A 115 -1.09 8.39 -5.68
CA SER A 115 -0.74 8.93 -4.35
C SER A 115 -1.33 8.04 -3.23
N PRO A 116 -0.54 7.68 -2.21
CA PRO A 116 -1.06 6.95 -1.06
C PRO A 116 -1.94 7.79 -0.15
N VAL A 117 -1.95 9.12 -0.32
CA VAL A 117 -2.86 10.00 0.41
C VAL A 117 -4.25 9.92 -0.22
N VAL A 118 -5.22 9.46 0.56
CA VAL A 118 -6.63 9.33 0.18
C VAL A 118 -7.53 9.97 1.22
N THR A 119 -8.74 10.28 0.83
CA THR A 119 -9.80 10.66 1.77
C THR A 119 -10.29 9.44 2.55
N THR A 120 -10.85 9.67 3.74
CA THR A 120 -11.53 8.61 4.50
C THR A 120 -12.74 8.03 3.74
N GLU A 121 -13.38 8.84 2.91
CA GLU A 121 -14.45 8.41 2.01
C GLU A 121 -13.95 7.37 0.99
N GLN A 122 -12.82 7.65 0.33
CA GLN A 122 -12.19 6.71 -0.61
C GLN A 122 -11.77 5.40 0.05
N ASN A 123 -11.13 5.47 1.22
CA ASN A 123 -10.64 4.28 1.90
C ASN A 123 -11.77 3.45 2.53
N PHE A 124 -12.91 4.05 2.89
CA PHE A 124 -13.94 3.34 3.65
C PHE A 124 -15.36 3.49 3.10
N ASP A 125 -15.89 4.71 3.00
CA ASP A 125 -17.32 4.95 2.70
C ASP A 125 -17.71 4.41 1.32
N ARG A 126 -16.87 4.64 0.30
CA ARG A 126 -17.09 4.15 -1.07
C ARG A 126 -17.04 2.64 -1.20
N LEU A 127 -16.49 1.97 -0.20
CA LEU A 127 -16.42 0.52 -0.07
C LEU A 127 -17.48 -0.04 0.89
N LEU A 128 -18.50 0.75 1.22
CA LEU A 128 -19.62 0.38 2.10
C LEU A 128 -19.19 -0.04 3.51
N ILE A 129 -17.96 0.30 3.92
CA ILE A 129 -17.48 0.00 5.26
C ILE A 129 -18.32 0.86 6.24
N PRO A 130 -18.95 0.32 7.29
CA PRO A 130 -19.74 1.12 8.24
C PRO A 130 -18.89 2.13 9.03
N LEU A 131 -19.47 3.23 9.51
CA LEU A 131 -18.76 4.28 10.26
C LEU A 131 -18.22 3.78 11.62
N ASP A 132 -18.90 2.81 12.22
CA ASP A 132 -18.53 2.14 13.47
C ASP A 132 -17.66 0.89 13.25
N HIS A 133 -17.29 0.59 12.00
CA HIS A 133 -16.51 -0.61 11.68
C HIS A 133 -15.12 -0.56 12.33
N PRO A 134 -14.64 -1.66 12.96
CA PRO A 134 -13.35 -1.70 13.64
C PRO A 134 -12.16 -1.27 12.77
N SER A 135 -12.21 -1.54 11.46
CA SER A 135 -11.13 -1.16 10.54
C SER A 135 -10.91 0.35 10.42
N ARG A 136 -11.81 1.20 10.94
CA ARG A 136 -11.65 2.67 10.95
C ARG A 136 -10.91 3.19 12.17
N LYS A 137 -10.61 2.35 13.16
CA LYS A 137 -9.98 2.77 14.42
C LYS A 137 -8.69 3.55 14.16
N LYS A 138 -8.48 4.62 14.96
CA LYS A 138 -7.22 5.38 15.01
C LYS A 138 -6.02 4.50 15.38
N GLY A 139 -6.29 3.42 16.14
CA GLY A 139 -5.29 2.42 16.51
C GLY A 139 -4.68 1.69 15.33
N ASP A 140 -5.40 1.55 14.21
CA ASP A 140 -5.05 0.61 13.13
C ASP A 140 -4.63 1.32 11.82
N ASN A 141 -4.83 2.64 11.73
CA ASN A 141 -4.64 3.43 10.51
C ASN A 141 -3.82 4.69 10.76
N TYR A 142 -3.09 5.13 9.74
CA TYR A 142 -2.34 6.39 9.76
C TYR A 142 -3.13 7.55 9.15
N TYR A 143 -3.69 8.39 10.01
CA TYR A 143 -4.46 9.58 9.65
C TYR A 143 -3.55 10.82 9.61
N LEU A 144 -3.66 11.58 8.51
CA LEU A 144 -3.11 12.93 8.39
C LEU A 144 -4.01 13.94 9.13
N ASN A 145 -5.32 13.70 9.08
CA ASN A 145 -6.37 14.35 9.86
C ASN A 145 -7.67 13.54 9.73
N ARG A 146 -8.80 14.04 10.24
CA ARG A 146 -10.10 13.36 10.20
C ARG A 146 -10.61 13.05 8.77
N TYR A 147 -10.10 13.77 7.77
CA TYR A 147 -10.57 13.67 6.38
C TYR A 147 -9.59 12.96 5.45
N HIS A 148 -8.29 12.93 5.79
CA HIS A 148 -7.23 12.36 4.96
C HIS A 148 -6.38 11.37 5.73
N MET A 149 -5.99 10.30 5.05
CA MET A 149 -5.16 9.24 5.61
C MET A 149 -4.20 8.69 4.56
N LEU A 150 -3.20 7.95 5.01
CA LEU A 150 -2.48 7.04 4.13
C LEU A 150 -3.37 5.80 3.93
N ARG A 151 -3.60 5.41 2.68
CA ARG A 151 -4.50 4.29 2.34
C ARG A 151 -4.09 3.01 3.06
N ALA A 152 -5.06 2.32 3.65
CA ALA A 152 -4.84 1.03 4.34
C ALA A 152 -4.89 -0.17 3.39
N HIS A 153 -5.40 0.04 2.17
CA HIS A 153 -5.48 -0.96 1.11
C HIS A 153 -5.61 -0.31 -0.28
N THR A 154 -5.21 -1.00 -1.33
CA THR A 154 -5.35 -0.53 -2.73
C THR A 154 -6.80 -0.43 -3.20
N SER A 155 -7.73 -1.13 -2.52
CA SER A 155 -9.17 -1.06 -2.82
C SER A 155 -9.74 0.35 -2.69
N ALA A 156 -9.05 1.27 -1.98
CA ALA A 156 -9.42 2.68 -1.87
C ALA A 156 -9.55 3.39 -3.23
N HIS A 157 -8.97 2.82 -4.29
CA HIS A 157 -9.01 3.34 -5.65
C HIS A 157 -10.04 2.66 -6.56
N GLN A 158 -10.75 1.61 -6.10
CA GLN A 158 -11.71 0.87 -6.95
C GLN A 158 -12.78 1.79 -7.53
N TRP A 159 -13.42 2.58 -6.66
CA TRP A 159 -14.52 3.44 -7.05
C TRP A 159 -14.09 4.51 -8.07
N ASP A 160 -12.98 5.20 -7.82
CA ASP A 160 -12.49 6.27 -8.72
C ASP A 160 -12.11 5.73 -10.10
N LEU A 161 -11.46 4.57 -10.14
CA LEU A 161 -11.05 3.94 -11.40
C LEU A 161 -12.28 3.42 -12.17
N MET A 162 -13.25 2.79 -11.52
CA MET A 162 -14.51 2.41 -12.17
C MET A 162 -15.31 3.64 -12.65
N ASN A 163 -15.37 4.70 -11.84
CA ASN A 163 -16.06 5.94 -12.17
C ASN A 163 -15.41 6.68 -13.36
N SER A 164 -14.13 6.44 -13.63
CA SER A 164 -13.46 6.90 -14.85
C SER A 164 -13.84 6.11 -16.12
N GLY A 165 -14.66 5.06 -15.99
CA GLY A 165 -15.16 4.24 -17.09
C GLY A 165 -14.34 2.99 -17.37
N LEU A 166 -13.43 2.59 -16.47
CA LEU A 166 -12.59 1.41 -16.65
C LEU A 166 -13.32 0.13 -16.28
N ASP A 167 -13.24 -0.86 -17.17
CA ASP A 167 -13.82 -2.19 -16.94
C ASP A 167 -12.82 -3.22 -16.43
N ALA A 168 -11.52 -3.00 -16.65
CA ALA A 168 -10.48 -3.91 -16.19
C ALA A 168 -9.21 -3.13 -15.86
N PHE A 169 -8.74 -3.24 -14.62
CA PHE A 169 -7.54 -2.56 -14.18
C PHE A 169 -6.80 -3.31 -13.08
N LEU A 170 -5.49 -3.08 -13.03
CA LEU A 170 -4.62 -3.43 -11.91
C LEU A 170 -4.17 -2.14 -11.23
N ALA A 171 -4.25 -2.07 -9.90
CA ALA A 171 -3.73 -0.95 -9.12
C ALA A 171 -2.66 -1.45 -8.14
N VAL A 172 -1.47 -0.85 -8.16
CA VAL A 172 -0.32 -1.30 -7.36
C VAL A 172 0.19 -0.15 -6.52
N GLY A 173 0.44 -0.40 -5.24
CA GLY A 173 0.97 0.66 -4.41
C GLY A 173 1.33 0.22 -3.00
N ASP A 174 2.08 1.10 -2.35
CA ASP A 174 2.33 1.11 -0.92
C ASP A 174 1.03 1.42 -0.15
N VAL A 175 0.78 0.66 0.91
CA VAL A 175 -0.35 0.78 1.82
C VAL A 175 0.17 0.79 3.25
N TYR A 176 -0.59 1.41 4.15
CA TYR A 176 -0.09 1.80 5.46
C TYR A 176 -1.05 1.35 6.57
N ARG A 177 -0.54 0.58 7.53
CA ARG A 177 -1.30 0.08 8.67
C ARG A 177 -0.49 0.18 9.94
N ARG A 178 -1.18 0.48 11.04
CA ARG A 178 -0.60 0.42 12.38
C ARG A 178 -0.82 -1.00 12.89
N ASP A 179 0.27 -1.73 13.08
CA ASP A 179 0.22 -3.14 13.42
C ASP A 179 1.40 -3.52 14.34
N GLU A 180 1.42 -4.76 14.81
CA GLU A 180 2.46 -5.35 15.63
C GLU A 180 3.85 -5.32 14.96
N ILE A 181 4.92 -5.44 15.75
CA ILE A 181 6.29 -5.53 15.25
C ILE A 181 6.75 -6.98 15.31
N ASP A 182 6.81 -7.61 14.15
CA ASP A 182 7.41 -8.93 13.96
C ASP A 182 8.00 -9.09 12.54
N ARG A 183 8.38 -10.31 12.17
CA ARG A 183 9.00 -10.62 10.87
C ARG A 183 8.06 -10.54 9.66
N SER A 184 6.75 -10.49 9.90
CA SER A 184 5.68 -10.56 8.88
C SER A 184 4.90 -9.25 8.78
N HIS A 185 4.99 -8.38 9.77
CA HIS A 185 4.27 -7.11 9.84
C HIS A 185 5.23 -5.92 9.74
N TYR A 186 4.95 -5.03 8.79
CA TYR A 186 5.65 -3.77 8.61
C TYR A 186 4.63 -2.66 8.34
N PRO A 187 4.83 -1.43 8.86
CA PRO A 187 3.80 -0.39 8.81
C PRO A 187 3.55 0.17 7.41
N ALA A 188 4.44 -0.12 6.46
CA ALA A 188 4.30 0.17 5.05
C ALA A 188 4.60 -1.12 4.26
N PHE A 189 3.61 -1.62 3.55
CA PHE A 189 3.75 -2.80 2.69
C PHE A 189 3.02 -2.54 1.36
N HIS A 190 3.03 -3.48 0.42
CA HIS A 190 2.53 -3.23 -0.93
C HIS A 190 1.44 -4.22 -1.31
N GLN A 191 0.42 -3.69 -1.98
CA GLN A 191 -0.65 -4.49 -2.53
C GLN A 191 -0.75 -4.33 -4.05
N MET A 192 -1.34 -5.34 -4.68
CA MET A 192 -1.88 -5.23 -6.03
C MET A 192 -3.37 -5.57 -6.00
N GLU A 193 -4.18 -4.62 -6.44
CA GLU A 193 -5.60 -4.78 -6.71
C GLU A 193 -5.79 -5.24 -8.15
N GLY A 194 -6.77 -6.11 -8.39
CA GLY A 194 -7.32 -6.35 -9.71
C GLY A 194 -8.83 -6.26 -9.70
N VAL A 195 -9.40 -5.57 -10.68
CA VAL A 195 -10.85 -5.45 -10.89
C VAL A 195 -11.17 -5.82 -12.34
N CYS A 196 -12.26 -6.57 -12.54
CA CYS A 196 -12.77 -6.88 -13.86
C CYS A 196 -14.31 -6.90 -13.86
N LEU A 197 -14.90 -6.09 -14.75
CA LEU A 197 -16.33 -5.92 -14.94
C LEU A 197 -16.80 -6.65 -16.20
N PHE A 198 -17.99 -7.24 -16.11
CA PHE A 198 -18.65 -7.96 -17.18
C PHE A 198 -20.05 -7.39 -17.38
N SER A 199 -20.32 -7.01 -18.63
CA SER A 199 -21.69 -6.84 -19.11
C SER A 199 -22.37 -8.20 -19.31
N ASN A 200 -23.69 -8.19 -19.49
CA ASN A 200 -24.48 -9.39 -19.80
C ASN A 200 -23.90 -10.15 -21.01
N HIS A 201 -23.59 -9.43 -22.08
CA HIS A 201 -23.10 -10.00 -23.33
C HIS A 201 -21.70 -10.58 -23.21
N THR A 202 -20.83 -10.00 -22.37
CA THR A 202 -19.47 -10.51 -22.14
C THR A 202 -19.42 -11.67 -21.15
N LEU A 203 -20.34 -11.72 -20.19
CA LEU A 203 -20.38 -12.81 -19.20
C LEU A 203 -20.91 -14.10 -19.83
N PHE A 204 -22.02 -14.00 -20.55
CA PHE A 204 -22.72 -15.15 -21.14
C PHE A 204 -22.32 -15.46 -22.59
N ALA A 205 -21.22 -14.87 -23.09
CA ALA A 205 -20.80 -15.01 -24.50
C ALA A 205 -20.65 -16.48 -24.97
N GLU A 206 -20.21 -17.35 -24.07
CA GLU A 206 -19.92 -18.77 -24.33
C GLU A 206 -21.05 -19.71 -23.85
N VAL A 207 -22.18 -19.15 -23.39
CA VAL A 207 -23.31 -19.92 -22.86
C VAL A 207 -24.37 -20.12 -23.95
N GLU A 208 -24.82 -21.36 -24.15
CA GLU A 208 -25.80 -21.70 -25.20
C GLU A 208 -27.14 -20.97 -25.04
N CYS A 209 -27.59 -20.76 -23.80
CA CYS A 209 -28.85 -20.08 -23.46
C CYS A 209 -28.71 -18.58 -23.17
N LYS A 210 -27.67 -17.92 -23.73
CA LYS A 210 -27.31 -16.50 -23.47
C LYS A 210 -28.46 -15.49 -23.53
N ASP A 211 -29.46 -15.70 -24.38
CA ASP A 211 -30.59 -14.75 -24.57
C ASP A 211 -31.59 -14.79 -23.41
N SER A 212 -31.58 -15.86 -22.61
CA SER A 212 -32.39 -16.01 -21.40
C SER A 212 -31.64 -15.69 -20.10
N CYS A 213 -30.32 -15.46 -20.19
CA CYS A 213 -29.49 -15.17 -19.03
C CYS A 213 -29.43 -13.66 -18.78
N HIS A 214 -29.65 -13.28 -17.52
CA HIS A 214 -29.60 -11.91 -17.05
C HIS A 214 -28.60 -11.78 -15.90
N LEU A 215 -27.94 -10.62 -15.78
CA LEU A 215 -27.07 -10.32 -14.64
C LEU A 215 -27.87 -10.12 -13.34
N PHE A 216 -29.05 -9.52 -13.47
CA PHE A 216 -29.78 -8.95 -12.34
C PHE A 216 -31.18 -9.53 -12.20
N GLU A 217 -31.61 -9.65 -10.96
CA GLU A 217 -32.96 -10.03 -10.54
C GLU A 217 -33.39 -9.19 -9.34
N ASN A 218 -34.67 -9.30 -8.95
CA ASN A 218 -35.14 -8.77 -7.68
C ASN A 218 -35.36 -9.94 -6.71
N GLY A 219 -34.30 -10.33 -6.01
CA GLY A 219 -34.27 -11.48 -5.12
C GLY A 219 -33.92 -11.12 -3.68
N PHE A 220 -33.31 -12.07 -2.98
CA PHE A 220 -32.82 -11.91 -1.61
C PHE A 220 -31.35 -12.33 -1.51
N ARG A 221 -30.63 -11.72 -0.57
CA ARG A 221 -29.25 -12.08 -0.27
C ARG A 221 -29.19 -13.46 0.37
N THR A 222 -28.27 -14.29 -0.10
CA THR A 222 -27.98 -15.62 0.46
C THR A 222 -26.49 -15.75 0.72
N THR A 223 -26.02 -16.85 1.29
CA THR A 223 -24.58 -17.13 1.41
C THR A 223 -23.86 -17.15 0.06
N ASN A 224 -24.57 -17.43 -1.03
CA ASN A 224 -23.99 -17.62 -2.36
C ASN A 224 -24.10 -16.42 -3.29
N LYS A 225 -24.96 -15.43 -3.00
CA LYS A 225 -25.22 -14.29 -3.90
C LYS A 225 -25.82 -13.07 -3.20
N GLN A 226 -25.66 -11.90 -3.82
CA GLN A 226 -26.35 -10.66 -3.44
C GLN A 226 -27.81 -10.68 -3.89
N GLU A 227 -28.61 -9.81 -3.30
CA GLU A 227 -30.05 -9.67 -3.53
C GLU A 227 -30.40 -9.29 -4.98
N SER A 228 -29.54 -8.49 -5.63
CA SER A 228 -29.77 -8.01 -7.00
C SER A 228 -29.13 -8.89 -8.08
N HIS A 229 -28.37 -9.92 -7.73
CA HIS A 229 -27.69 -10.78 -8.71
C HIS A 229 -28.41 -12.09 -8.92
N THR A 230 -28.45 -12.55 -10.17
CA THR A 230 -28.85 -13.92 -10.50
C THR A 230 -27.78 -14.90 -10.05
N LEU A 231 -28.17 -16.14 -9.72
CA LEU A 231 -27.22 -17.16 -9.27
C LEU A 231 -26.26 -17.56 -10.40
N GLU A 232 -26.76 -17.58 -11.64
CA GLU A 232 -26.01 -17.91 -12.84
C GLU A 232 -24.87 -16.91 -13.07
N ALA A 233 -25.16 -15.61 -12.95
CA ALA A 233 -24.15 -14.57 -13.10
C ALA A 233 -23.07 -14.71 -12.03
N VAL A 234 -23.45 -14.88 -10.76
CA VAL A 234 -22.50 -15.02 -9.65
C VAL A 234 -21.62 -16.25 -9.83
N LYS A 235 -22.17 -17.40 -10.22
CA LYS A 235 -21.37 -18.62 -10.40
C LYS A 235 -20.37 -18.51 -11.55
N LEU A 236 -20.71 -17.83 -12.64
CA LEU A 236 -19.77 -17.56 -13.73
C LEU A 236 -18.68 -16.56 -13.33
N VAL A 237 -19.04 -15.49 -12.62
CA VAL A 237 -18.07 -14.50 -12.11
C VAL A 237 -17.12 -15.14 -11.10
N GLU A 238 -17.65 -15.92 -10.14
CA GLU A 238 -16.88 -16.69 -9.16
C GLU A 238 -15.92 -17.66 -9.85
N PHE A 239 -16.39 -18.43 -10.83
CA PHE A 239 -15.56 -19.36 -11.59
C PHE A 239 -14.42 -18.63 -12.32
N ARG A 240 -14.72 -17.53 -13.01
CA ARG A 240 -13.71 -16.72 -13.71
C ARG A 240 -12.69 -16.12 -12.75
N LEU A 241 -13.12 -15.61 -11.59
CA LEU A 241 -12.24 -15.09 -10.54
C LEU A 241 -11.28 -16.18 -10.03
N LYS A 242 -11.82 -17.31 -9.57
CA LYS A 242 -11.02 -18.42 -9.02
C LYS A 242 -10.08 -19.01 -10.08
N GLN A 243 -10.54 -19.16 -11.31
CA GLN A 243 -9.70 -19.65 -12.41
C GLN A 243 -8.55 -18.68 -12.71
N THR A 244 -8.83 -17.37 -12.75
CA THR A 244 -7.82 -16.31 -12.98
C THR A 244 -6.72 -16.36 -11.92
N LEU A 245 -7.11 -16.40 -10.65
CA LEU A 245 -6.18 -16.41 -9.53
C LEU A 245 -5.41 -17.73 -9.43
N SER A 246 -6.05 -18.88 -9.65
CA SER A 246 -5.36 -20.17 -9.67
C SER A 246 -4.30 -20.23 -10.78
N LYS A 247 -4.61 -19.73 -11.98
CA LYS A 247 -3.64 -19.63 -13.09
C LYS A 247 -2.49 -18.68 -12.74
N LEU A 248 -2.79 -17.55 -12.10
CA LEU A 248 -1.77 -16.61 -11.66
C LEU A 248 -0.79 -17.25 -10.68
N ILE A 249 -1.29 -17.98 -9.69
CA ILE A 249 -0.45 -18.66 -8.71
C ILE A 249 0.37 -19.77 -9.35
N ALA A 250 -0.23 -20.58 -10.23
CA ALA A 250 0.51 -21.59 -11.00
C ALA A 250 1.61 -20.94 -11.85
N HIS A 251 1.35 -19.78 -12.45
CA HIS A 251 2.36 -19.03 -13.20
C HIS A 251 3.50 -18.51 -12.30
N LEU A 252 3.21 -18.05 -11.09
CA LEU A 252 4.20 -17.51 -10.17
C LEU A 252 5.07 -18.59 -9.52
N PHE A 253 4.44 -19.64 -8.98
CA PHE A 253 5.06 -20.67 -8.13
C PHE A 253 5.34 -21.99 -8.86
N GLY A 254 4.78 -22.19 -10.05
CA GLY A 254 4.79 -23.47 -10.76
C GLY A 254 3.56 -24.33 -10.45
N GLU A 255 3.43 -25.43 -11.21
CA GLU A 255 2.36 -26.41 -11.04
C GLU A 255 2.52 -27.21 -9.73
N GLY A 256 1.41 -27.60 -9.11
CA GLY A 256 1.40 -28.50 -7.95
C GLY A 256 1.46 -27.83 -6.57
N LEU A 257 1.39 -26.50 -6.50
CA LEU A 257 1.24 -25.80 -5.22
C LEU A 257 -0.15 -26.08 -4.61
N GLU A 258 -0.19 -26.51 -3.36
CA GLU A 258 -1.46 -26.72 -2.64
C GLU A 258 -2.08 -25.36 -2.27
N ILE A 259 -3.24 -25.07 -2.87
CA ILE A 259 -4.07 -23.89 -2.56
C ILE A 259 -5.44 -24.31 -2.02
N ARG A 260 -6.04 -23.47 -1.18
CA ARG A 260 -7.45 -23.62 -0.79
C ARG A 260 -8.16 -22.27 -0.76
N TRP A 261 -9.48 -22.32 -0.95
CA TRP A 261 -10.37 -21.18 -0.85
C TRP A 261 -11.09 -21.23 0.49
N VAL A 262 -11.06 -20.14 1.23
CA VAL A 262 -11.73 -19.99 2.53
C VAL A 262 -12.82 -18.93 2.37
N ASP A 263 -14.06 -19.29 2.72
CA ASP A 263 -15.16 -18.32 2.72
C ASP A 263 -14.91 -17.28 3.82
N CYS A 264 -15.01 -16.00 3.46
CA CYS A 264 -14.79 -14.88 4.37
C CYS A 264 -15.82 -13.77 4.13
N TYR A 265 -15.61 -12.62 4.76
CA TYR A 265 -16.49 -11.47 4.63
C TYR A 265 -15.69 -10.19 4.43
N PHE A 266 -16.06 -9.44 3.39
CA PHE A 266 -15.62 -8.05 3.19
C PHE A 266 -16.87 -7.18 2.92
N PRO A 267 -16.95 -5.94 3.45
CA PRO A 267 -18.09 -5.06 3.20
C PRO A 267 -18.31 -4.68 1.73
N PHE A 268 -17.30 -4.88 0.87
CA PHE A 268 -17.31 -4.48 -0.54
C PHE A 268 -17.37 -5.64 -1.54
N THR A 269 -17.43 -6.89 -1.06
CA THR A 269 -17.63 -8.07 -1.92
C THR A 269 -18.56 -9.10 -1.28
N HIS A 270 -19.39 -9.75 -2.09
CA HIS A 270 -20.22 -10.88 -1.67
C HIS A 270 -20.66 -11.73 -2.87
N PRO A 271 -20.42 -13.06 -2.89
CA PRO A 271 -19.64 -13.81 -1.91
C PRO A 271 -18.14 -13.43 -1.94
N SER A 272 -17.45 -13.69 -0.83
CA SER A 272 -16.06 -13.34 -0.60
C SER A 272 -15.22 -14.57 -0.24
N PHE A 273 -13.97 -14.57 -0.70
CA PHE A 273 -13.03 -15.67 -0.50
C PHE A 273 -11.63 -15.14 -0.20
N GLU A 274 -10.97 -15.80 0.72
CA GLU A 274 -9.52 -15.74 0.88
C GLU A 274 -8.89 -16.94 0.18
N MET A 275 -7.73 -16.73 -0.43
CA MET A 275 -6.93 -17.83 -0.96
C MET A 275 -5.71 -18.02 -0.07
N GLU A 276 -5.55 -19.26 0.39
CA GLU A 276 -4.42 -19.66 1.21
C GLU A 276 -3.52 -20.61 0.44
N ILE A 277 -2.21 -20.45 0.64
CA ILE A 277 -1.16 -21.31 0.08
C ILE A 277 -0.54 -22.10 1.21
N LYS A 278 -0.35 -23.41 1.00
CA LYS A 278 0.38 -24.25 1.96
C LYS A 278 1.89 -24.05 1.79
N PHE A 279 2.52 -23.47 2.79
CA PHE A 279 3.95 -23.20 2.81
C PHE A 279 4.56 -23.68 4.13
N GLN A 280 5.63 -24.47 4.05
CA GLN A 280 6.31 -25.05 5.22
C GLN A 280 5.39 -25.80 6.20
N GLY A 281 4.30 -26.39 5.70
CA GLY A 281 3.33 -27.14 6.49
C GLY A 281 2.20 -26.29 7.09
N GLU A 282 2.23 -24.97 6.94
CA GLU A 282 1.20 -24.05 7.41
C GLU A 282 0.42 -23.45 6.25
N TRP A 283 -0.85 -23.13 6.48
CA TRP A 283 -1.70 -22.43 5.51
C TRP A 283 -1.57 -20.93 5.71
N MET A 284 -1.18 -20.21 4.67
CA MET A 284 -0.94 -18.77 4.70
C MET A 284 -1.87 -18.08 3.71
N GLU A 285 -2.76 -17.23 4.20
CA GLU A 285 -3.59 -16.33 3.39
C GLU A 285 -2.69 -15.40 2.57
N VAL A 286 -2.89 -15.29 1.26
CA VAL A 286 -2.07 -14.40 0.40
C VAL A 286 -2.87 -13.33 -0.34
N LEU A 287 -4.20 -13.49 -0.41
CA LEU A 287 -5.12 -12.53 -1.02
C LEU A 287 -6.55 -12.72 -0.50
N GLY A 288 -7.30 -11.62 -0.55
CA GLY A 288 -8.75 -11.59 -0.43
C GLY A 288 -9.39 -11.21 -1.77
N CYS A 289 -10.55 -11.78 -2.08
CA CYS A 289 -11.27 -11.53 -3.33
C CYS A 289 -12.76 -11.80 -3.21
N GLY A 290 -13.54 -11.43 -4.23
CA GLY A 290 -14.94 -11.75 -4.28
C GLY A 290 -15.68 -11.09 -5.43
N VAL A 291 -16.99 -11.32 -5.48
CA VAL A 291 -17.90 -10.62 -6.39
C VAL A 291 -18.20 -9.25 -5.80
N MET A 292 -17.96 -8.18 -6.54
CA MET A 292 -18.09 -6.80 -6.05
C MET A 292 -19.54 -6.50 -5.63
N GLU A 293 -19.72 -5.78 -4.52
CA GLU A 293 -21.03 -5.28 -4.09
C GLU A 293 -21.65 -4.39 -5.18
N GLN A 294 -22.85 -4.76 -5.63
CA GLN A 294 -23.49 -4.08 -6.77
C GLN A 294 -23.76 -2.61 -6.48
N GLN A 295 -24.00 -2.24 -5.22
CA GLN A 295 -24.16 -0.85 -4.81
C GLN A 295 -22.90 -0.01 -5.14
N ILE A 296 -21.70 -0.55 -4.95
CA ILE A 296 -20.45 0.13 -5.30
C ILE A 296 -20.37 0.34 -6.81
N VAL A 297 -20.56 -0.75 -7.57
CA VAL A 297 -20.48 -0.75 -9.04
C VAL A 297 -21.50 0.21 -9.65
N ASN A 298 -22.74 0.22 -9.13
CA ASN A 298 -23.80 1.15 -9.53
C ASN A 298 -23.43 2.60 -9.22
N SER A 299 -22.93 2.88 -8.01
CA SER A 299 -22.57 4.22 -7.58
C SER A 299 -21.41 4.83 -8.39
N ALA A 300 -20.53 3.98 -8.94
CA ALA A 300 -19.47 4.36 -9.86
C ALA A 300 -19.94 4.49 -11.33
N GLY A 301 -21.24 4.37 -11.60
CA GLY A 301 -21.83 4.55 -12.94
C GLY A 301 -21.92 3.29 -13.80
N ALA A 302 -21.37 2.15 -13.37
CA ALA A 302 -21.33 0.90 -14.13
C ALA A 302 -22.56 -0.01 -13.90
N HIS A 303 -23.75 0.59 -13.88
CA HIS A 303 -25.03 -0.05 -13.50
C HIS A 303 -25.44 -1.28 -14.34
N ASN A 304 -24.90 -1.43 -15.55
CA ASN A 304 -25.19 -2.56 -16.44
C ASN A 304 -24.13 -3.69 -16.38
N LYS A 305 -23.29 -3.70 -15.35
CA LYS A 305 -22.18 -4.64 -15.19
C LYS A 305 -22.15 -5.27 -13.80
N ILE A 306 -21.62 -6.49 -13.74
CA ILE A 306 -21.22 -7.21 -12.52
C ILE A 306 -19.70 -7.38 -12.55
N GLY A 307 -19.02 -7.42 -11.41
CA GLY A 307 -17.57 -7.53 -11.39
C GLY A 307 -17.04 -8.45 -10.31
N TRP A 308 -15.79 -8.86 -10.47
CA TRP A 308 -14.99 -9.38 -9.38
C TRP A 308 -13.84 -8.42 -9.06
N ALA A 309 -13.38 -8.50 -7.81
CA ALA A 309 -12.17 -7.83 -7.35
C ALA A 309 -11.29 -8.79 -6.54
N PHE A 310 -9.98 -8.55 -6.54
CA PHE A 310 -9.04 -9.15 -5.60
C PHE A 310 -8.01 -8.12 -5.13
N GLY A 311 -7.46 -8.34 -3.94
CA GLY A 311 -6.31 -7.63 -3.41
C GLY A 311 -5.30 -8.62 -2.85
N LEU A 312 -4.07 -8.58 -3.36
CA LEU A 312 -2.98 -9.47 -2.92
C LEU A 312 -1.86 -8.69 -2.24
N GLY A 313 -1.21 -9.30 -1.25
CA GLY A 313 -0.04 -8.74 -0.56
C GLY A 313 1.26 -9.14 -1.26
N LEU A 314 2.00 -8.16 -1.80
CA LEU A 314 3.21 -8.43 -2.58
C LEU A 314 4.34 -9.00 -1.70
N GLU A 315 4.52 -8.48 -0.49
CA GLU A 315 5.54 -8.98 0.46
C GLU A 315 5.26 -10.42 0.84
N ARG A 316 4.01 -10.76 1.15
CA ARG A 316 3.67 -12.13 1.55
C ARG A 316 3.91 -13.12 0.42
N LEU A 317 3.52 -12.77 -0.81
CA LEU A 317 3.85 -13.57 -1.99
C LEU A 317 5.36 -13.68 -2.19
N ALA A 318 6.12 -12.59 -2.06
CA ALA A 318 7.58 -12.59 -2.21
C ALA A 318 8.29 -13.42 -1.15
N MET A 319 7.84 -13.37 0.10
CA MET A 319 8.40 -14.15 1.20
C MET A 319 8.24 -15.65 0.94
N ILE A 320 7.06 -16.08 0.49
CA ILE A 320 6.79 -17.48 0.13
C ILE A 320 7.57 -17.88 -1.13
N LEU A 321 7.49 -17.07 -2.19
CA LEU A 321 8.04 -17.39 -3.52
C LEU A 321 9.57 -17.45 -3.50
N TYR A 322 10.20 -16.49 -2.85
CA TYR A 322 11.66 -16.37 -2.84
C TYR A 322 12.29 -16.95 -1.57
N GLY A 323 11.50 -17.30 -0.55
CA GLY A 323 12.03 -17.78 0.74
C GLY A 323 12.63 -16.66 1.59
N ILE A 324 12.12 -15.43 1.49
CA ILE A 324 12.60 -14.28 2.27
C ILE A 324 12.05 -14.38 3.70
N PRO A 325 12.90 -14.44 4.74
CA PRO A 325 12.47 -14.79 6.10
C PRO A 325 11.91 -13.63 6.92
N ASP A 326 12.12 -12.39 6.49
CA ASP A 326 11.80 -11.19 7.27
C ASP A 326 11.44 -10.02 6.33
N ILE A 327 10.28 -9.40 6.56
CA ILE A 327 9.75 -8.29 5.76
C ILE A 327 10.66 -7.06 5.75
N ARG A 328 11.49 -6.86 6.79
CA ARG A 328 12.43 -5.73 6.86
C ARG A 328 13.48 -5.77 5.75
N LEU A 329 13.76 -6.94 5.18
CA LEU A 329 14.72 -7.08 4.07
C LEU A 329 14.29 -6.31 2.81
N PHE A 330 12.99 -6.17 2.55
CA PHE A 330 12.51 -5.35 1.42
C PHE A 330 12.87 -3.86 1.59
N TRP A 331 13.10 -3.41 2.81
CA TRP A 331 13.46 -2.02 3.10
C TRP A 331 14.98 -1.83 3.32
N SER A 332 15.77 -2.88 3.19
CA SER A 332 17.23 -2.83 3.32
C SER A 332 17.89 -2.31 2.04
N GLU A 333 18.92 -1.47 2.22
CA GLU A 333 19.78 -0.99 1.13
C GLU A 333 20.99 -1.93 0.89
N ASN A 334 21.00 -3.12 1.52
CA ASN A 334 22.11 -4.06 1.42
C ASN A 334 22.23 -4.64 0.00
N GLU A 335 23.35 -4.36 -0.65
CA GLU A 335 23.66 -4.86 -1.98
C GLU A 335 23.69 -6.40 -2.07
N LEU A 336 24.05 -7.11 -0.98
CA LEU A 336 24.05 -8.57 -0.94
C LEU A 336 22.64 -9.16 -1.01
N PHE A 337 21.63 -8.42 -0.55
CA PHE A 337 20.23 -8.78 -0.73
C PHE A 337 19.77 -8.40 -2.14
N LEU A 338 19.91 -7.12 -2.51
CA LEU A 338 19.37 -6.57 -3.76
C LEU A 338 19.95 -7.23 -5.03
N LYS A 339 21.24 -7.58 -5.04
CA LYS A 339 21.89 -8.21 -6.21
C LYS A 339 21.32 -9.58 -6.56
N GLN A 340 20.70 -10.29 -5.62
CA GLN A 340 20.13 -11.63 -5.86
C GLN A 340 18.90 -11.57 -6.78
N PHE A 341 18.29 -10.40 -6.91
CA PHE A 341 17.09 -10.15 -7.72
C PHE A 341 17.41 -9.41 -9.04
N GLN A 342 18.68 -9.13 -9.30
CA GLN A 342 19.12 -8.59 -10.58
C GLN A 342 19.21 -9.71 -11.62
N VAL A 343 18.06 -10.01 -12.23
CA VAL A 343 17.90 -11.09 -13.22
C VAL A 343 17.69 -10.52 -14.63
N ALA A 344 18.05 -11.32 -15.64
CA ALA A 344 17.87 -10.95 -17.05
C ALA A 344 16.42 -11.15 -17.51
N ASP A 345 15.74 -12.16 -16.96
CA ASP A 345 14.33 -12.48 -17.21
C ASP A 345 13.55 -12.40 -15.90
N ILE A 346 12.42 -11.69 -15.91
CA ILE A 346 11.53 -11.56 -14.74
C ILE A 346 10.96 -12.92 -14.29
N ASN A 347 10.91 -13.92 -15.17
CA ASN A 347 10.43 -15.27 -14.88
C ASN A 347 11.53 -16.23 -14.41
N GLN A 348 12.76 -15.76 -14.25
CA GLN A 348 13.83 -16.56 -13.68
C GLN A 348 13.44 -17.02 -12.27
N GLN A 349 13.57 -18.31 -11.98
CA GLN A 349 13.37 -18.84 -10.62
C GLN A 349 14.49 -18.32 -9.71
N ILE A 350 14.10 -17.68 -8.61
CA ILE A 350 15.01 -17.09 -7.63
C ILE A 350 14.71 -17.77 -6.29
N THR A 351 15.75 -18.30 -5.65
CA THR A 351 15.70 -18.72 -4.25
C THR A 351 16.67 -17.85 -3.47
N PHE A 352 16.13 -17.02 -2.57
CA PHE A 352 16.92 -16.15 -1.71
C PHE A 352 17.92 -16.98 -0.91
N GLN A 353 19.18 -16.57 -0.96
CA GLN A 353 20.24 -17.12 -0.13
C GLN A 353 20.34 -16.27 1.15
N PRO A 354 20.02 -16.84 2.33
CA PRO A 354 20.04 -16.10 3.58
C PRO A 354 21.41 -15.46 3.86
N LEU A 355 21.39 -14.20 4.27
CA LEU A 355 22.56 -13.54 4.83
C LEU A 355 22.91 -14.15 6.20
N SER A 356 24.15 -13.98 6.66
CA SER A 356 24.58 -14.47 7.96
C SER A 356 23.65 -13.99 9.08
N LYS A 357 23.16 -14.91 9.92
CA LYS A 357 22.33 -14.54 11.07
C LYS A 357 23.21 -13.95 12.17
N TYR A 358 22.90 -12.73 12.59
CA TYR A 358 23.56 -12.06 13.71
C TYR A 358 22.85 -12.38 15.03
N PRO A 359 23.58 -12.45 16.16
CA PRO A 359 22.98 -12.71 17.47
C PRO A 359 21.98 -11.59 17.83
N CYS A 360 20.90 -11.94 18.52
CA CYS A 360 19.95 -10.96 19.05
C CYS A 360 20.28 -10.57 20.49
N LEU A 361 19.84 -9.38 20.87
CA LEU A 361 19.80 -8.91 22.25
C LEU A 361 18.33 -8.72 22.64
N THR A 362 18.01 -8.95 23.91
CA THR A 362 16.64 -8.89 24.41
C THR A 362 16.60 -8.07 25.69
N ASN A 363 15.73 -7.06 25.71
CA ASN A 363 15.45 -6.27 26.90
C ASN A 363 13.94 -6.18 27.11
N ASP A 364 13.53 -6.23 28.37
CA ASP A 364 12.14 -6.04 28.77
C ASP A 364 11.95 -4.59 29.27
N ILE A 365 10.79 -4.00 28.98
CA ILE A 365 10.39 -2.67 29.43
C ILE A 365 9.00 -2.75 30.05
N SER A 366 8.87 -2.23 31.28
CA SER A 366 7.61 -2.19 32.00
C SER A 366 7.21 -0.77 32.35
N PHE A 367 5.91 -0.47 32.26
CA PHE A 367 5.35 0.81 32.68
C PHE A 367 3.88 0.68 33.07
N TRP A 368 3.39 1.65 33.84
CA TRP A 368 1.96 1.84 34.09
C TRP A 368 1.35 2.69 32.98
N LEU A 369 0.18 2.26 32.51
CA LEU A 369 -0.56 2.96 31.47
C LEU A 369 -1.16 4.27 32.02
N PRO A 370 -1.35 5.29 31.15
CA PRO A 370 -2.16 6.44 31.48
C PRO A 370 -3.63 6.04 31.71
N GLU A 371 -4.41 6.91 32.35
CA GLU A 371 -5.81 6.64 32.69
C GLU A 371 -6.70 6.49 31.44
N GLU A 372 -6.43 7.24 30.38
CA GLU A 372 -7.14 7.17 29.10
C GLU A 372 -6.17 7.37 27.92
N GLY A 373 -6.56 6.91 26.73
CA GLY A 373 -5.89 7.27 25.47
C GLY A 373 -4.68 6.43 25.05
N TYR A 374 -4.43 5.27 25.67
CA TYR A 374 -3.36 4.36 25.27
C TYR A 374 -3.84 3.24 24.34
N SER A 375 -3.14 3.04 23.23
CA SER A 375 -3.19 1.83 22.41
C SER A 375 -1.80 1.19 22.33
N GLU A 376 -1.73 -0.14 22.25
CA GLU A 376 -0.46 -0.85 22.06
C GLU A 376 0.29 -0.38 20.80
N ASN A 377 -0.45 -0.04 19.74
CA ASN A 377 0.11 0.47 18.50
C ASN A 377 0.79 1.84 18.67
N ASP A 378 0.43 2.63 19.70
CA ASP A 378 1.14 3.87 20.02
C ASP A 378 2.56 3.56 20.52
N PHE A 379 2.69 2.52 21.36
CA PHE A 379 3.99 2.05 21.80
C PHE A 379 4.80 1.40 20.67
N TYR A 380 4.15 0.60 19.81
CA TYR A 380 4.83 0.04 18.63
C TYR A 380 5.33 1.14 17.68
N ASP A 381 4.55 2.18 17.43
CA ASP A 381 5.00 3.32 16.61
C ASP A 381 6.15 4.10 17.24
N LEU A 382 6.15 4.28 18.56
CA LEU A 382 7.26 4.88 19.28
C LEU A 382 8.53 4.04 19.15
N VAL A 383 8.43 2.72 19.37
CA VAL A 383 9.55 1.79 19.22
C VAL A 383 10.06 1.79 17.78
N ARG A 384 9.19 1.83 16.75
CA ARG A 384 9.60 1.97 15.34
C ARG A 384 10.27 3.30 15.05
N SER A 385 9.81 4.38 15.66
CA SER A 385 10.35 5.71 15.44
C SER A 385 11.77 5.85 15.99
N ILE A 386 12.05 5.23 17.13
CA ILE A 386 13.36 5.29 17.79
C ILE A 386 14.28 4.16 17.34
N GLY A 387 13.80 2.91 17.41
CA GLY A 387 14.56 1.70 17.12
C GLY A 387 14.67 1.37 15.64
N GLY A 388 13.70 1.78 14.82
CA GLY A 388 13.67 1.48 13.39
C GLY A 388 13.87 0.00 13.09
N ASP A 389 14.70 -0.30 12.10
CA ASP A 389 14.93 -1.66 11.62
C ASP A 389 15.87 -2.49 12.54
N LEU A 390 16.39 -1.91 13.63
CA LEU A 390 17.14 -2.63 14.67
C LEU A 390 16.23 -3.52 15.53
N VAL A 391 14.94 -3.19 15.60
CA VAL A 391 13.95 -3.95 16.35
C VAL A 391 13.38 -5.03 15.44
N GLU A 392 13.56 -6.28 15.85
CA GLU A 392 13.03 -7.45 15.14
C GLU A 392 11.62 -7.78 15.60
N LYS A 393 11.38 -7.68 16.91
CA LYS A 393 10.10 -8.07 17.49
C LYS A 393 9.80 -7.27 18.75
N VAL A 394 8.55 -6.91 18.94
CA VAL A 394 8.01 -6.47 20.23
C VAL A 394 6.87 -7.40 20.62
N THR A 395 6.79 -7.79 21.89
CA THR A 395 5.73 -8.68 22.37
C THR A 395 5.29 -8.23 23.75
N LEU A 396 3.99 -8.06 23.96
CA LEU A 396 3.41 -7.90 25.30
C LEU A 396 3.54 -9.24 26.04
N VAL A 397 4.38 -9.29 27.07
CA VAL A 397 4.68 -10.52 27.81
C VAL A 397 3.96 -10.62 29.15
N ASP A 398 3.54 -9.50 29.72
CA ASP A 398 2.74 -9.46 30.94
C ASP A 398 1.80 -8.25 30.95
N GLN A 399 0.61 -8.46 31.50
CA GLN A 399 -0.38 -7.42 31.76
C GLN A 399 -0.96 -7.62 33.15
N PHE A 400 -0.80 -6.62 34.01
CA PHE A 400 -1.20 -6.71 35.41
C PHE A 400 -1.98 -5.46 35.85
N LYS A 401 -3.10 -5.65 36.55
CA LYS A 401 -3.84 -4.54 37.17
C LYS A 401 -3.58 -4.50 38.67
N HIS A 402 -3.05 -3.38 39.16
CA HIS A 402 -2.71 -3.23 40.58
C HIS A 402 -3.97 -3.06 41.44
N PRO A 403 -4.17 -3.89 42.49
CA PRO A 403 -5.45 -3.95 43.20
C PRO A 403 -5.81 -2.66 43.95
N LYS A 404 -4.83 -1.91 44.46
CA LYS A 404 -5.09 -0.67 45.22
C LYS A 404 -5.25 0.58 44.35
N THR A 405 -4.30 0.81 43.45
CA THR A 405 -4.29 1.99 42.55
C THR A 405 -5.19 1.80 41.33
N GLN A 406 -5.62 0.57 41.04
CA GLN A 406 -6.36 0.20 39.82
C GLN A 406 -5.61 0.52 38.51
N LYS A 407 -4.33 0.92 38.58
CA LYS A 407 -3.48 1.15 37.42
C LYS A 407 -3.17 -0.18 36.71
N THR A 408 -3.17 -0.15 35.39
CA THR A 408 -2.75 -1.27 34.55
C THR A 408 -1.26 -1.10 34.21
N SER A 409 -0.47 -2.16 34.36
CA SER A 409 0.93 -2.24 33.94
C SER A 409 1.03 -3.17 32.75
N HIS A 410 1.78 -2.74 31.74
CA HIS A 410 2.23 -3.59 30.64
C HIS A 410 3.72 -3.84 30.77
N CYS A 411 4.16 -5.06 30.44
CA CYS A 411 5.55 -5.42 30.23
C CYS A 411 5.72 -5.91 28.80
N TYR A 412 6.60 -5.24 28.05
CA TYR A 412 6.93 -5.61 26.69
C TYR A 412 8.35 -6.17 26.63
N ARG A 413 8.53 -7.24 25.85
CA ARG A 413 9.83 -7.75 25.46
C ARG A 413 10.20 -7.22 24.09
N ILE A 414 11.36 -6.57 23.99
CA ILE A 414 11.89 -6.07 22.73
C ILE A 414 13.11 -6.90 22.33
N VAL A 415 13.04 -7.50 21.15
CA VAL A 415 14.13 -8.25 20.53
C VAL A 415 14.83 -7.36 19.52
N TYR A 416 16.11 -7.10 19.76
CA TYR A 416 16.99 -6.32 18.88
C TYR A 416 17.83 -7.27 18.03
N ARG A 417 17.73 -7.13 16.71
CA ARG A 417 18.60 -7.82 15.75
C ARG A 417 18.66 -7.01 14.47
N HIS A 418 19.88 -6.69 14.03
CA HIS A 418 20.13 -6.08 12.74
C HIS A 418 20.38 -7.17 11.69
N MET A 419 19.91 -6.91 10.46
CA MET A 419 20.01 -7.88 9.36
C MET A 419 21.42 -7.96 8.74
N GLU A 420 22.30 -7.02 9.08
CA GLU A 420 23.58 -6.81 8.37
C GLU A 420 24.81 -6.73 9.29
N ARG A 421 24.63 -6.71 10.62
CA ARG A 421 25.75 -6.65 11.58
C ARG A 421 25.36 -7.14 12.97
N THR A 422 26.35 -7.51 13.76
CA THR A 422 26.18 -7.76 15.20
C THR A 422 25.92 -6.45 15.93
N LEU A 423 25.00 -6.49 16.89
CA LEU A 423 24.71 -5.39 17.80
C LEU A 423 25.51 -5.54 19.10
N SER A 424 26.06 -4.44 19.60
CA SER A 424 26.74 -4.35 20.88
C SER A 424 25.76 -4.11 22.02
N GLN A 425 26.08 -4.58 23.23
CA GLN A 425 25.24 -4.31 24.40
C GLN A 425 25.17 -2.80 24.70
N MET A 426 26.27 -2.07 24.48
CA MET A 426 26.34 -0.63 24.75
C MET A 426 25.39 0.17 23.85
N GLU A 427 25.36 -0.10 22.54
CA GLU A 427 24.46 0.63 21.63
C GLU A 427 22.98 0.33 21.95
N ILE A 428 22.66 -0.93 22.31
CA ILE A 428 21.29 -1.32 22.64
C ILE A 428 20.84 -0.73 23.97
N ASN A 429 21.72 -0.65 24.98
CA ASN A 429 21.36 -0.01 26.25
C ASN A 429 21.03 1.47 26.06
N VAL A 430 21.78 2.19 25.21
CA VAL A 430 21.49 3.59 24.89
C VAL A 430 20.16 3.71 24.14
N LEU A 431 19.94 2.88 23.14
CA LEU A 431 18.70 2.87 22.36
C LEU A 431 17.47 2.55 23.23
N HIS A 432 17.58 1.52 24.08
CA HIS A 432 16.52 1.10 24.98
C HIS A 432 16.15 2.20 25.98
N LYS A 433 17.16 2.87 26.55
CA LYS A 433 16.93 4.00 27.45
C LYS A 433 16.23 5.17 26.75
N ASN A 434 16.53 5.42 25.48
CA ASN A 434 15.82 6.43 24.71
C ASN A 434 14.34 6.04 24.49
N ILE A 435 14.05 4.75 24.27
CA ILE A 435 12.68 4.22 24.20
C ILE A 435 11.96 4.43 25.53
N GLU A 436 12.57 4.09 26.66
CA GLU A 436 12.00 4.30 28.00
C GLU A 436 11.67 5.78 28.25
N GLN A 437 12.62 6.67 27.97
CA GLN A 437 12.45 8.11 28.17
C GLN A 437 11.34 8.68 27.28
N SER A 438 11.32 8.29 26.01
CA SER A 438 10.32 8.77 25.06
C SER A 438 8.94 8.21 25.37
N ALA A 439 8.83 6.96 25.85
CA ALA A 439 7.55 6.42 26.30
C ALA A 439 6.95 7.27 27.41
N VAL A 440 7.74 7.66 28.42
CA VAL A 440 7.27 8.55 29.50
C VAL A 440 6.88 9.93 28.96
N GLN A 441 7.67 10.51 28.05
CA GLN A 441 7.45 11.87 27.53
C GLN A 441 6.27 11.96 26.55
N GLU A 442 6.15 11.00 25.62
CA GLU A 442 5.21 11.06 24.50
C GLU A 442 3.92 10.29 24.77
N LEU A 443 3.98 9.17 25.49
CA LEU A 443 2.81 8.34 25.80
C LEU A 443 2.26 8.59 27.21
N GLY A 444 2.93 9.42 28.02
CA GLY A 444 2.50 9.75 29.38
C GLY A 444 2.49 8.55 30.33
N VAL A 445 3.25 7.49 30.02
CA VAL A 445 3.33 6.30 30.87
C VAL A 445 4.21 6.56 32.09
N GLU A 446 3.95 5.85 33.18
CA GLU A 446 4.79 5.90 34.39
C GLU A 446 5.75 4.71 34.38
N GLY A 447 7.04 4.98 34.16
CA GLY A 447 8.08 3.95 34.08
C GLY A 447 8.12 3.05 35.31
N ARG A 448 8.08 1.74 35.09
CA ARG A 448 8.20 0.68 36.11
C ARG A 448 9.50 -0.13 35.94
N PHE A 449 10.35 0.31 35.00
CA PHE A 449 11.49 -0.42 34.41
C PHE A 449 12.12 -1.44 35.35
#